data_AF-A0A934GJK0-F1
#
_entry.id   AF-A0A934GJK0-F1
#
_cell.length_a   1.000
_cell.length_b   1.000
_cell.length_c   1.000
_cell.angle_alpha   90.00
_cell.angle_beta   90.00
_cell.angle_gamma   90.00
#
_symmetry.space_group_name_H-M   'P 1'
#
loop_
_entity.id
_entity.type
_entity.pdbx_description
1 polymer ?
#
loop_
_entity_poly.entity_id
_entity_poly.type
_entity_poly.pdbx_seq_one_letter_code
_entity_poly.pdbx_strand_id
1 'polypeptide(L)' 'METNTCKQCTQFFPVPEGADDYQAGKADCVLEKEDEKGKYWLSKPVYESSQKCEAFRMKH' A
#
# COMPACT_ATOMS: atom_id res chain seq x y z
N MET A 1 12.05 -6.70 18.39
CA MET A 1 12.15 -6.83 16.92
C MET A 1 11.13 -5.86 16.35
N GLU A 2 11.57 -4.76 15.72
CA GLU A 2 10.64 -3.85 15.05
C GLU A 2 10.01 -4.57 13.85
N THR A 3 8.75 -4.96 13.97
CA THR A 3 7.99 -5.52 12.86
C THR A 3 7.51 -4.37 11.98
N ASN A 4 8.35 -3.93 11.05
CA ASN A 4 7.96 -2.90 10.09
C ASN A 4 6.95 -3.49 9.10
N THR A 5 5.68 -3.09 9.23
CA THR A 5 4.60 -3.57 8.35
C THR A 5 4.24 -2.54 7.28
N CYS A 6 3.49 -2.97 6.27
CA CYS A 6 2.98 -2.09 5.21
C CYS A 6 2.16 -0.91 5.76
N LYS A 7 1.53 -1.03 6.93
CA LYS A 7 0.76 0.07 7.56
C LYS A 7 1.57 1.36 7.72
N GLN A 8 2.88 1.22 7.96
CA GLN A 8 3.82 2.31 8.17
C GLN A 8 4.40 2.86 6.86
N CYS A 9 4.00 2.35 5.70
CA CYS A 9 4.50 2.76 4.39
C CYS A 9 3.72 3.96 3.84
N THR A 10 4.38 4.95 3.25
CA THR A 10 3.72 6.09 2.58
C THR A 10 2.79 5.69 1.44
N GLN A 11 2.99 4.49 0.89
CA GLN A 11 2.20 3.91 -0.21
C GLN A 11 0.95 3.15 0.27
N PHE A 12 0.69 3.12 1.58
CA PHE A 12 -0.43 2.38 2.19
C PHE A 12 -1.64 3.29 2.39
N PHE A 13 -2.70 3.03 1.63
CA PHE A 13 -3.96 3.77 1.63
C PHE A 13 -5.09 2.86 2.13
N PRO A 14 -5.56 3.02 3.39
CA PRO A 14 -6.65 2.21 3.94
C PRO A 14 -7.90 2.27 3.07
N VAL A 15 -8.53 1.12 2.82
CA VAL A 15 -9.82 1.07 2.13
C VAL A 15 -10.88 1.71 3.04
N PRO A 16 -11.68 2.67 2.56
CA PRO A 16 -12.74 3.31 3.36
C PRO A 16 -13.80 2.31 3.81
N GLU A 17 -14.34 2.45 5.03
CA GLU A 17 -15.33 1.52 5.60
C GLU A 17 -16.64 1.39 4.80
N GLY A 18 -16.99 2.42 4.03
CA GLY A 18 -18.18 2.42 3.17
C GLY A 18 -17.93 1.89 1.76
N ALA A 19 -16.71 1.46 1.41
CA ALA A 19 -16.41 0.89 0.10
C ALA A 19 -16.89 -0.56 0.02
N ASP A 20 -17.35 -0.97 -1.17
CA ASP A 20 -17.84 -2.33 -1.43
C ASP A 20 -16.81 -3.41 -1.10
N ASP A 21 -15.52 -3.08 -1.20
CA ASP A 21 -14.42 -3.99 -1.02
C ASP A 21 -13.73 -3.84 0.35
N TYR A 22 -14.32 -3.10 1.28
CA TYR A 22 -13.81 -2.91 2.63
C TYR A 22 -13.67 -4.23 3.40
N GLN A 23 -12.53 -4.38 4.05
CA GLN A 23 -12.30 -5.36 5.11
C GLN A 23 -11.41 -4.72 6.17
N ALA A 24 -11.59 -5.09 7.44
CA ALA A 24 -10.80 -4.52 8.54
C ALA A 24 -9.29 -4.69 8.26
N GLY A 25 -8.57 -3.57 8.30
CA GLY A 25 -7.12 -3.54 8.06
C GLY A 25 -6.69 -3.66 6.59
N LYS A 26 -7.63 -3.75 5.63
CA LYS A 26 -7.34 -3.77 4.19
C LYS A 26 -6.95 -2.38 3.71
N ALA A 27 -6.01 -2.34 2.77
CA ALA A 27 -5.53 -1.12 2.13
C ALA A 27 -5.07 -1.42 0.70
N ASP A 28 -4.90 -0.35 -0.07
CA ASP A 28 -4.20 -0.38 -1.34
C ASP A 28 -2.74 0.03 -1.16
N CYS A 29 -1.85 -0.78 -1.71
CA CYS A 29 -0.45 -0.41 -1.96
C CYS A 29 -0.38 0.23 -3.34
N VAL A 30 -0.27 1.55 -3.38
CA VAL A 30 -0.25 2.32 -4.63
C VAL A 30 1.18 2.65 -5.00
N LEU A 31 1.64 2.18 -6.16
CA LEU A 31 3.00 2.44 -6.65
C LEU A 31 2.95 3.14 -8.00
N GLU A 32 3.60 4.30 -8.09
CA GLU A 32 3.88 4.97 -9.35
C GLU A 32 5.02 4.25 -10.09
N LYS A 33 4.84 4.07 -11.39
CA LYS A 33 5.85 3.56 -12.32
C LYS A 33 5.84 4.41 -13.59
N GLU A 34 6.98 4.42 -14.25
CA GLU A 34 7.15 5.09 -15.53
C GLU A 34 8.06 4.24 -16.40
N ASP A 35 7.66 4.02 -17.64
CA ASP A 35 8.46 3.35 -18.66
C ASP A 35 8.50 4.17 -19.95
N GLU A 36 9.09 3.62 -21.01
CA GLU A 36 9.21 4.25 -22.32
C GLU A 36 7.86 4.65 -22.97
N LYS A 37 6.73 4.12 -22.49
CA LYS A 37 5.38 4.47 -22.96
C LYS A 37 4.75 5.57 -22.13
N GLY A 38 5.13 5.68 -20.87
CA GLY A 38 4.71 6.76 -19.98
C GLY A 38 4.49 6.31 -18.55
N LYS A 39 3.82 7.18 -17.79
CA LYS A 39 3.55 7.00 -16.36
C LYS A 39 2.25 6.22 -16.12
N TYR A 40 2.28 5.32 -15.15
CA TYR A 40 1.13 4.55 -14.69
C TYR A 40 1.23 4.24 -13.19
N TRP A 41 0.12 3.76 -12.61
CA TRP A 41 0.05 3.38 -11.20
C TRP A 41 -0.45 1.95 -11.06
N LEU A 42 0.16 1.22 -10.13
CA LEU A 42 -0.31 -0.09 -9.71
C LEU A 42 -1.02 0.07 -8.36
N SER A 43 -2.26 -0.41 -8.26
CA SER A 43 -2.97 -0.53 -6.99
C SER A 43 -3.09 -2.00 -6.62
N LYS A 44 -2.35 -2.44 -5.60
CA LYS A 44 -2.36 -3.83 -5.12
C LYS A 44 -3.02 -3.90 -3.74
N PRO A 45 -4.05 -4.74 -3.54
CA PRO A 45 -4.62 -4.97 -2.22
C PRO A 45 -3.59 -5.59 -1.25
N VAL A 46 -3.50 -5.01 -0.05
CA VAL A 46 -2.66 -5.46 1.07
C VAL A 46 -3.43 -5.32 2.39
N TYR A 47 -2.84 -5.84 3.47
CA TYR A 47 -3.37 -5.68 4.82
C TYR A 47 -2.34 -5.01 5.74
N GLU A 48 -2.80 -4.40 6.82
CA GLU A 48 -1.94 -3.72 7.80
C GLU A 48 -0.85 -4.62 8.42
N SER A 49 -1.11 -5.93 8.50
CA SER A 49 -0.19 -6.95 8.98
C SER A 49 0.79 -7.46 7.91
N SER A 50 0.62 -7.03 6.65
CA SER A 50 1.52 -7.42 5.57
C SER A 50 2.94 -6.93 5.84
N GLN A 51 3.93 -7.78 5.59
CA GLN A 51 5.33 -7.40 5.78
C GLN A 51 5.76 -6.32 4.79
N LYS A 52 6.70 -5.46 5.20
CA LYS A 52 7.32 -4.48 4.31
C LYS A 52 7.91 -5.16 3.06
N CYS A 53 7.84 -4.47 1.94
CA CYS A 53 8.44 -4.90 0.68
C CYS A 53 9.63 -4.00 0.30
N GLU A 54 10.26 -4.30 -0.83
CA GLU A 54 11.40 -3.54 -1.36
C GLU A 54 11.05 -2.07 -1.69
N ALA A 55 9.78 -1.79 -2.00
CA ALA A 55 9.28 -0.44 -2.26
C ALA A 55 8.87 0.33 -0.99
N PHE A 56 9.11 -0.24 0.21
CA PHE A 56 8.72 0.37 1.48
C PHE A 56 9.39 1.73 1.69
N ARG A 57 8.58 2.74 2.02
CA ARG A 57 9.04 4.07 2.42
C ARG A 57 8.29 4.45 3.68
N MET A 58 9.00 4.70 4.78
CA MET A 58 8.36 4.99 6.06
C MET A 58 7.57 6.31 6.02
N LYS A 59 6.37 6.33 6.59
CA LYS A 59 5.64 7.57 6.87
C LYS A 59 6.48 8.42 7.85
N HIS A 60 6.64 9.70 7.54
CA HIS A 60 7.24 10.67 8.47
C HIS A 60 6.29 10.97 9.62
#